data_AF-F8VVK9-F1
#
_entry.id   AF-F8VVK9-F1
#
_cell.length_a   1.000
_cell.length_b   1.000
_cell.length_c   1.000
_cell.angle_alpha   90.00
_cell.angle_beta   90.00
_cell.angle_gamma   90.00
#
_symmetry.space_group_name_H-M   'P 1'
#
loop_
_entity.id
_entity.type
_entity.pdbx_description
1 polymer ?
#
loop_
_entity_poly.entity_id
_entity_poly.type
_entity_poly.pdbx_seq_one_letter_code
_entity_poly.pdbx_strand_id
1 'polypeptide(L)'
;MARQKMSEIFPLTEELWLEWLHDEISMAQDGLDREHVYDLFEKAVKDYICPNIWLEYGQYSVGGIGQKGGLEKVRSVFERALSSVGLHMTKGLALWEAYREFESAIVEAAR
;
A
#
# COMPACT_ATOMS: atom_id res chain seq x y z
N MET A 1 2.23 20.03 5.27
CA MET A 1 3.13 20.59 6.31
C MET A 1 2.71 20.28 7.75
N ALA A 2 1.44 20.42 8.16
CA ALA A 2 1.04 20.10 9.54
C ALA A 2 1.11 18.59 9.87
N ARG A 3 0.54 17.72 9.01
CA ARG A 3 0.59 16.25 9.18
C ARG A 3 2.01 15.69 9.17
N GLN A 4 2.89 16.20 8.30
CA GLN A 4 4.33 15.86 8.28
C GLN A 4 5.00 16.10 9.63
N LYS A 5 4.92 17.33 10.15
CA LYS A 5 5.50 17.67 11.45
C LYS A 5 4.90 16.86 12.59
N MET A 6 3.60 16.53 12.52
CA MET A 6 2.96 15.69 13.52
C MET A 6 3.51 14.26 13.50
N SER A 7 3.67 13.66 12.31
CA SER A 7 4.26 12.32 12.15
C SER A 7 5.72 12.22 12.62
N GLU A 8 6.45 13.32 12.63
CA GLU A 8 7.84 13.37 13.12
C GLU A 8 7.93 13.34 14.65
N ILE A 9 6.86 13.75 15.34
CA ILE A 9 6.83 13.89 16.80
C ILE A 9 6.05 12.74 17.43
N PHE A 10 4.97 12.28 16.78
CA PHE A 10 4.10 11.23 17.28
C PHE A 10 3.77 10.20 16.20
N PRO A 11 3.70 8.90 16.55
CA PRO A 11 3.13 7.90 15.66
C PRO A 11 1.63 8.20 15.43
N LEU A 12 1.19 8.15 14.18
CA LEU A 12 -0.20 8.44 13.80
C LEU A 12 -1.05 7.17 13.80
N THR A 13 -2.36 7.33 14.01
CA THR A 13 -3.31 6.20 13.89
C THR A 13 -3.50 5.82 12.43
N GLU A 14 -4.05 4.62 12.21
CA GLU A 14 -4.32 4.09 10.87
C GLU A 14 -5.20 5.06 10.05
N GLU A 15 -6.21 5.65 10.69
CA GLU A 15 -7.17 6.55 10.05
C GLU A 15 -6.50 7.86 9.59
N LEU A 16 -5.66 8.46 10.43
CA LEU A 16 -4.95 9.70 10.09
C LEU A 16 -3.96 9.51 8.93
N TRP A 17 -3.30 8.35 8.89
CA TRP A 17 -2.46 7.97 7.77
C TRP A 17 -3.27 7.78 6.49
N LEU A 18 -4.38 7.04 6.55
CA LEU A 18 -5.24 6.80 5.38
C LEU A 18 -5.82 8.09 4.81
N GLU A 19 -6.31 9.01 5.64
CA GLU A 19 -6.77 10.33 5.19
C GLU A 19 -5.68 11.06 4.39
N TRP A 20 -4.44 11.06 4.91
CA TRP A 20 -3.33 11.71 4.23
C TRP A 20 -2.93 10.98 2.95
N LEU A 21 -2.84 9.66 2.98
CA LEU A 21 -2.51 8.85 1.80
C LEU A 21 -3.53 9.08 0.68
N HIS A 22 -4.83 9.10 0.98
CA HIS A 22 -5.86 9.36 -0.03
C HIS A 22 -5.74 10.75 -0.65
N ASP A 23 -5.44 11.78 0.16
CA ASP A 23 -5.21 13.13 -0.36
C ASP A 23 -4.03 13.13 -1.36
N GLU A 24 -2.89 12.54 -0.99
CA GLU A 24 -1.68 12.50 -1.84
C GLU A 24 -1.89 11.63 -3.09
N ILE A 25 -2.60 10.50 -2.96
CA ILE A 25 -2.99 9.65 -4.09
C ILE A 25 -3.85 10.44 -5.08
N SER A 26 -4.82 11.22 -4.60
CA SER A 26 -5.71 12.03 -5.44
C SER A 26 -4.98 13.17 -6.16
N MET A 27 -3.89 13.65 -5.59
CA MET A 27 -3.06 14.72 -6.13
C MET A 27 -1.94 14.22 -7.04
N ALA A 28 -1.57 12.93 -6.99
CA ALA A 28 -0.51 12.36 -7.79
C ALA A 28 -0.87 12.31 -9.27
N GLN A 29 -0.09 13.00 -10.11
CA GLN A 29 -0.36 13.11 -11.55
C GLN A 29 0.67 12.38 -12.42
N ASP A 30 1.87 12.16 -11.90
CA ASP A 30 2.96 11.54 -12.65
C ASP A 30 3.68 10.41 -11.90
N GLY A 31 4.73 9.86 -12.52
CA GLY A 31 5.52 8.79 -11.94
C GLY A 31 6.36 9.21 -10.73
N LEU A 32 6.76 10.49 -10.65
CA LEU A 32 7.54 10.99 -9.53
C LEU A 32 6.64 11.16 -8.30
N ASP A 33 5.42 11.68 -8.48
CA ASP A 33 4.41 11.74 -7.42
C ASP A 33 4.09 10.34 -6.87
N ARG A 34 4.00 9.33 -7.75
CA ARG A 34 3.79 7.95 -7.35
C ARG A 34 4.88 7.40 -6.44
N GLU A 35 6.15 7.69 -6.74
CA GLU A 35 7.26 7.30 -5.86
C GLU A 35 7.19 8.03 -4.50
N HIS A 36 6.82 9.31 -4.48
CA HIS A 36 6.58 10.02 -3.22
C HIS A 36 5.45 9.41 -2.39
N VAL A 37 4.36 8.97 -3.04
CA VAL A 37 3.27 8.26 -2.36
C VAL A 37 3.76 6.92 -1.81
N TYR A 38 4.63 6.20 -2.53
CA TYR A 38 5.25 4.98 -1.99
C TYR A 38 6.11 5.27 -0.76
N ASP A 39 6.92 6.31 -0.76
CA ASP A 39 7.69 6.71 0.41
C ASP A 39 6.78 7.05 1.60
N LEU A 40 5.61 7.63 1.34
CA LEU A 40 4.62 7.92 2.38
C LEU A 40 4.02 6.63 2.96
N PHE A 41 3.68 5.65 2.13
CA PHE A 41 3.26 4.32 2.60
C PHE A 41 4.35 3.65 3.46
N GLU A 42 5.61 3.72 3.05
CA GLU A 42 6.74 3.16 3.80
C GLU A 42 6.94 3.81 5.18
N LYS A 43 6.49 5.05 5.36
CA LYS A 43 6.41 5.68 6.69
C LYS A 43 5.20 5.18 7.46
N ALA A 44 4.04 5.15 6.83
CA ALA A 44 2.78 4.80 7.47
C ALA A 44 2.77 3.38 8.07
N VAL A 45 3.36 2.39 7.38
CA VAL A 45 3.39 0.99 7.84
C VAL A 45 4.31 0.73 9.04
N LYS A 46 5.07 1.74 9.50
CA LYS A 46 6.05 1.58 10.60
C LYS A 46 5.49 1.95 11.97
N ASP A 47 4.42 2.75 12.04
CA ASP A 47 3.92 3.27 13.31
C ASP A 47 3.22 2.18 14.14
N TYR A 48 2.32 1.41 13.51
CA TYR A 48 1.55 0.35 14.15
C TYR A 48 1.19 -0.77 13.17
N ILE A 49 0.58 -1.84 13.67
CA ILE A 49 -0.05 -2.85 12.81
C ILE A 49 -1.26 -2.23 12.08
N CYS A 50 -1.21 -2.22 10.75
CA CYS A 50 -2.17 -1.45 9.92
C CYS A 50 -2.67 -2.24 8.69
N PRO A 51 -3.59 -3.18 8.86
CA PRO A 51 -4.09 -4.00 7.75
C PRO A 51 -4.73 -3.21 6.61
N ASN A 52 -5.41 -2.10 6.92
CA ASN A 52 -6.10 -1.29 5.91
C ASN A 52 -5.09 -0.47 5.08
N ILE A 53 -4.03 0.06 5.71
CA ILE A 53 -2.94 0.74 4.98
C ILE A 53 -2.22 -0.25 4.06
N TRP A 54 -1.97 -1.48 4.50
CA TRP A 54 -1.38 -2.51 3.66
C TRP A 54 -2.25 -2.87 2.46
N LEU A 55 -3.57 -2.95 2.64
CA LEU A 55 -4.51 -3.22 1.55
C LEU A 55 -4.50 -2.08 0.52
N GLU A 56 -4.58 -0.84 0.99
CA GLU A 56 -4.51 0.35 0.14
C GLU A 56 -3.16 0.43 -0.59
N TYR A 57 -2.06 0.10 0.09
CA TYR A 57 -0.72 0.08 -0.53
C TYR A 57 -0.64 -0.97 -1.65
N GLY A 58 -1.16 -2.18 -1.40
CA GLY A 58 -1.27 -3.23 -2.41
C GLY A 58 -2.07 -2.76 -3.63
N GLN A 59 -3.28 -2.24 -3.41
CA GLN A 59 -4.16 -1.75 -4.48
C GLN A 59 -3.55 -0.59 -5.26
N TYR A 60 -2.96 0.39 -4.57
CA TYR A 60 -2.28 1.52 -5.20
C TYR A 60 -1.08 1.05 -6.04
N SER A 61 -0.35 0.04 -5.57
CA SER A 61 0.80 -0.54 -6.30
C SER A 61 0.38 -1.18 -7.63
N VAL A 62 -0.79 -1.83 -7.70
CA VAL A 62 -1.32 -2.43 -8.93
C VAL A 62 -1.48 -1.39 -10.03
N GLY A 63 -1.88 -0.16 -9.70
CA GLY A 63 -1.96 0.95 -10.66
C GLY A 63 -0.63 1.31 -11.32
N GLY A 64 0.51 0.90 -10.74
CA GLY A 64 1.86 1.11 -11.28
C GLY A 64 2.42 -0.07 -12.08
N ILE A 65 1.64 -1.15 -12.32
CA ILE A 65 2.15 -2.40 -12.90
C ILE A 65 2.83 -2.23 -14.27
N GLY A 66 2.37 -1.28 -15.09
CA GLY A 66 2.93 -1.02 -16.42
C GLY A 66 4.31 -0.35 -16.41
N GLN A 67 4.79 0.09 -15.25
CA GLN A 67 6.12 0.69 -15.10
C GLN A 67 7.21 -0.39 -15.03
N LYS A 68 8.46 0.00 -15.29
CA LYS A 68 9.60 -0.93 -15.23
C LYS A 68 9.73 -1.51 -13.81
N GLY A 69 9.59 -2.83 -13.68
CA GLY A 69 9.65 -3.52 -12.39
C GLY A 69 8.36 -3.42 -11.56
N GLY A 70 7.26 -2.96 -12.15
CA GLY A 70 5.98 -2.77 -11.46
C GLY A 70 5.40 -4.08 -10.91
N LEU A 71 5.50 -5.18 -11.67
CA LEU A 71 5.03 -6.50 -11.24
C LEU A 71 5.77 -6.98 -9.97
N GLU A 72 7.09 -6.87 -9.94
CA GLU A 72 7.91 -7.24 -8.78
C GLU A 72 7.60 -6.36 -7.57
N LYS A 73 7.34 -5.06 -7.80
CA LYS A 73 6.94 -4.13 -6.74
C LYS A 73 5.61 -4.53 -6.11
N VAL A 74 4.58 -4.84 -6.91
CA VAL A 74 3.27 -5.27 -6.41
C VAL A 74 3.41 -6.52 -5.55
N ARG A 75 4.09 -7.55 -6.05
CA ARG A 75 4.35 -8.79 -5.30
C ARG A 75 5.09 -8.52 -4.00
N SER A 76 6.14 -7.69 -4.04
CA SER A 76 6.90 -7.31 -2.85
C SER A 76 6.04 -6.61 -1.78
N VAL A 77 5.11 -5.74 -2.18
CA VAL A 77 4.19 -5.09 -1.24
C VAL A 77 3.25 -6.12 -0.60
N PHE A 78 2.61 -6.99 -1.39
CA PHE A 78 1.69 -8.00 -0.84
C PHE A 78 2.40 -9.03 0.04
N GLU A 79 3.59 -9.50 -0.32
CA GLU A 79 4.36 -10.43 0.50
C GLU A 79 4.74 -9.82 1.85
N ARG A 80 5.16 -8.54 1.86
CA ARG A 80 5.40 -7.80 3.11
C ARG A 80 4.12 -7.63 3.92
N ALA A 81 3.00 -7.28 3.28
CA ALA A 81 1.71 -7.19 3.95
C ALA A 81 1.33 -8.51 4.62
N LEU A 82 1.44 -9.64 3.92
CA LEU A 82 1.13 -10.95 4.47
C LEU A 82 2.07 -11.35 5.62
N SER A 83 3.35 -11.01 5.53
CA SER A 83 4.29 -11.22 6.64
C SER A 83 3.93 -10.43 7.90
N SER A 84 3.33 -9.24 7.74
CA SER A 84 2.95 -8.35 8.84
C SER A 84 1.57 -8.64 9.42
N VAL A 85 0.56 -8.87 8.57
CA VAL A 85 -0.86 -8.89 8.94
C VAL A 85 -1.63 -10.08 8.33
N GLY A 86 -0.94 -11.01 7.65
CA GLY A 86 -1.58 -12.18 7.01
C GLY A 86 -2.22 -13.16 7.99
N LEU A 87 -1.85 -13.12 9.28
CA LEU A 87 -2.44 -13.92 10.36
C LEU A 87 -3.50 -13.16 11.18
N HIS A 88 -3.84 -11.92 10.80
CA HIS A 88 -4.86 -11.14 11.51
C HIS A 88 -6.25 -11.77 11.30
N MET A 89 -6.84 -12.35 12.35
CA MET A 89 -8.02 -13.22 12.23
C MET A 89 -9.22 -12.62 11.45
N THR A 90 -9.47 -11.32 11.59
CA THR A 90 -10.63 -10.67 10.94
C THR A 90 -10.31 -9.82 9.72
N LYS A 91 -9.03 -9.47 9.49
CA LYS A 91 -8.62 -8.51 8.45
C LYS A 91 -7.58 -9.07 7.49
N GLY A 92 -6.86 -10.14 7.85
CA GLY A 92 -5.84 -10.76 7.01
C GLY A 92 -6.44 -11.42 5.76
N LEU A 93 -7.68 -11.92 5.84
CA LEU A 93 -8.37 -12.55 4.71
C LEU A 93 -8.46 -11.61 3.50
N ALA A 94 -8.80 -10.34 3.70
CA ALA A 94 -8.94 -9.37 2.62
C ALA A 94 -7.63 -9.18 1.83
N LEU A 95 -6.48 -9.23 2.51
CA LEU A 95 -5.17 -9.16 1.85
C LEU A 95 -4.85 -10.42 1.04
N TRP A 96 -5.18 -11.60 1.57
CA TRP A 96 -5.03 -12.85 0.82
C TRP A 96 -5.91 -12.88 -0.43
N GLU A 97 -7.16 -12.41 -0.31
CA GLU A 97 -8.09 -12.33 -1.44
C GLU A 97 -7.60 -11.34 -2.49
N ALA A 98 -7.22 -10.12 -2.09
CA ALA A 98 -6.68 -9.11 -3.01
C ALA A 98 -5.42 -9.60 -3.73
N TYR A 99 -4.49 -10.26 -3.01
CA TYR A 99 -3.28 -10.76 -3.64
C TYR A 99 -3.56 -11.92 -4.61
N ARG A 100 -4.47 -12.83 -4.25
CA ARG A 100 -4.92 -13.92 -5.13
C ARG A 100 -5.63 -13.40 -6.38
N GLU A 101 -6.48 -12.40 -6.24
CA GLU A 101 -7.18 -11.78 -7.36
C GLU A 101 -6.18 -11.16 -8.34
N PHE A 102 -5.20 -10.42 -7.80
CA PHE A 102 -4.09 -9.88 -8.58
C PHE A 102 -3.34 -10.97 -9.35
N GLU A 103 -2.84 -12.01 -8.68
CA GLU A 103 -2.08 -13.08 -9.37
C GLU A 103 -2.93 -13.85 -10.39
N SER A 104 -4.22 -14.05 -10.11
CA SER A 104 -5.14 -14.69 -11.06
C SER A 104 -5.27 -13.87 -12.33
N ALA A 105 -5.44 -12.56 -12.22
CA ALA A 105 -5.50 -11.65 -13.36
C ALA A 105 -4.19 -11.66 -14.19
N ILE A 106 -3.03 -11.76 -13.54
CA ILE A 106 -1.73 -11.89 -14.23
C ILE A 106 -1.63 -13.19 -15.01
N VAL A 107 -2.04 -14.31 -14.41
CA VAL A 107 -2.04 -15.62 -15.09
C VAL A 107 -3.01 -15.62 -16.27
N GLU A 108 -4.19 -15.01 -16.13
CA GLU A 108 -5.16 -14.88 -17.22
C GLU A 108 -4.64 -14.00 -18.36
N ALA A 109 -3.99 -12.88 -18.06
CA ALA A 109 -3.41 -11.98 -19.05
C ALA A 109 -2.20 -12.60 -19.80
N ALA A 110 -1.56 -13.62 -19.23
CA ALA A 110 -0.44 -14.33 -19.83
C ALA A 110 -0.85 -15.51 -20.73
N ARG A 111 -2.14 -15.85 -20.79
CA ARG A 111 -2.69 -16.88 -21.68
C ARG A 111 -2.95 -16.34 -23.08
#